data_AF-A0A316L9G1-F1
#
_entry.id   AF-A0A316L9G1-F1
#
_cell.length_a   1.000
_cell.length_b   1.000
_cell.length_c   1.000
_cell.angle_alpha   90.00
_cell.angle_beta   90.00
_cell.angle_gamma   90.00
#
_symmetry.space_group_name_H-M   'P 1'
#
loop_
_entity.id
_entity.type
_entity.pdbx_description
1 polymer ?
#
loop_
_entity_poly.entity_id
_entity_poly.type
_entity_poly.pdbx_seq_one_letter_code
_entity_poly.pdbx_strand_id
1 'polypeptide(L)'
;TNNLASYESKLADTIWCNDKSTFTTYTSGSTYGTGLGYGTNVTGYGADNRIYGDGVTTYVSPSLICSNDNNGGKLSKFTVSDTANGNGNLAYKIGLLMADEIAFAGYANSSYNSVNYLQENATGASWWSLSPNSFNYGYAYGWCGGGSLGVLSPHGVSEDYYGVRPAISLVSNIEISGGTGTSEDPYIVK
;
A
#
# COMPACT_ATOMS: atom_id res chain seq x y z
N THR A 1 16.50 -17.31 14.24
CA THR A 1 15.62 -16.53 13.35
C THR A 1 16.24 -16.55 11.97
N ASN A 2 15.60 -17.26 11.04
CA ASN A 2 16.02 -17.30 9.64
C ASN A 2 15.56 -15.99 8.99
N ASN A 3 16.43 -14.98 9.03
CA ASN A 3 16.24 -13.73 8.31
C ASN A 3 16.34 -14.00 6.79
N LEU A 4 15.74 -13.12 5.98
CA LEU A 4 15.91 -13.13 4.52
C LEU A 4 17.35 -12.77 4.07
N ALA A 5 18.32 -12.69 4.98
CA ALA A 5 19.66 -12.20 4.68
C ALA A 5 20.38 -13.06 3.62
N SER A 6 20.21 -14.39 3.66
CA SER A 6 20.77 -15.28 2.63
C SER A 6 20.14 -15.08 1.24
N TYR A 7 19.02 -14.36 1.16
CA TYR A 7 18.29 -14.10 -0.08
C TYR A 7 18.45 -12.64 -0.55
N GLU A 8 19.24 -11.81 0.13
CA GLU A 8 19.36 -10.38 -0.18
C GLU A 8 19.80 -10.09 -1.63
N SER A 9 20.66 -10.94 -2.18
CA SER A 9 21.10 -10.85 -3.58
C SER A 9 19.98 -11.14 -4.59
N LYS A 10 18.92 -11.84 -4.17
CA LYS A 10 17.74 -12.17 -4.99
C LYS A 10 16.67 -11.08 -4.95
N LEU A 11 16.77 -10.16 -3.98
CA LEU A 11 15.81 -9.06 -3.81
C LEU A 11 16.21 -7.85 -4.66
N ALA A 12 15.25 -7.30 -5.39
CA ALA A 12 15.40 -6.04 -6.11
C ALA A 12 15.24 -4.84 -5.17
N ASP A 13 16.05 -3.80 -5.36
CA ASP A 13 15.82 -2.50 -4.72
C ASP A 13 14.73 -1.75 -5.47
N THR A 14 13.48 -2.17 -5.26
CA THR A 14 12.29 -1.54 -5.84
C THR A 14 11.93 -0.28 -5.06
N ILE A 15 11.45 0.74 -5.79
CA ILE A 15 10.82 1.91 -5.18
C ILE A 15 9.47 1.51 -4.61
N TRP A 16 9.37 1.51 -3.29
CA TRP A 16 8.11 1.35 -2.57
C TRP A 16 7.44 2.70 -2.43
N CYS A 17 6.28 2.85 -3.03
CA CYS A 17 5.57 4.12 -3.06
C CYS A 17 4.47 4.13 -2.03
N ASN A 18 4.44 5.09 -1.11
CA ASN A 18 3.35 5.22 -0.15
C ASN A 18 2.21 6.14 -0.62
N ASP A 19 2.37 6.75 -1.80
CA ASP A 19 1.43 7.73 -2.37
C ASP A 19 0.96 8.80 -1.37
N LYS A 20 1.92 9.52 -0.77
CA LYS A 20 1.64 10.69 0.07
C LYS A 20 1.23 11.94 -0.74
N SER A 21 0.76 11.78 -1.96
CA SER A 21 0.13 12.88 -2.69
C SER A 21 -1.14 13.32 -1.95
N THR A 22 -1.47 14.59 -2.00
CA THR A 22 -2.64 15.17 -1.34
C THR A 22 -3.57 15.80 -2.37
N PHE A 23 -4.85 15.90 -2.02
CA PHE A 23 -5.86 16.56 -2.84
C PHE A 23 -6.68 17.53 -2.00
N THR A 24 -7.33 18.47 -2.67
CA THR A 24 -8.31 19.42 -2.07
C THR A 24 -9.70 19.27 -2.66
N THR A 25 -9.83 18.52 -3.75
CA THR A 25 -11.09 18.25 -4.44
C THR A 25 -11.11 16.79 -4.85
N TYR A 26 -12.14 16.05 -4.42
CA TYR A 26 -12.40 14.69 -4.90
C TYR A 26 -12.73 14.69 -6.39
N THR A 27 -12.59 13.54 -7.03
CA THR A 27 -13.02 13.33 -8.42
C THR A 27 -14.53 13.61 -8.60
N SER A 28 -15.33 13.47 -7.53
CA SER A 28 -16.75 13.84 -7.49
C SER A 28 -17.01 15.35 -7.63
N GLY A 29 -16.00 16.19 -7.42
CA GLY A 29 -16.09 17.65 -7.38
C GLY A 29 -16.23 18.24 -5.97
N SER A 30 -16.44 17.41 -4.94
CA SER A 30 -16.52 17.85 -3.54
C SER A 30 -15.15 18.34 -3.05
N THR A 31 -15.11 19.44 -2.29
CA THR A 31 -13.89 19.91 -1.65
C THR A 31 -13.61 19.16 -0.34
N TYR A 32 -12.34 18.95 -0.02
CA TYR A 32 -11.92 18.25 1.20
C TYR A 32 -10.57 18.75 1.72
N GLY A 33 -10.54 19.19 2.98
CA GLY A 33 -9.31 19.57 3.67
C GLY A 33 -8.54 20.71 3.00
N THR A 34 -7.27 20.85 3.39
CA THR A 34 -6.36 21.92 2.91
C THR A 34 -5.29 21.41 1.96
N GLY A 35 -5.11 20.09 1.85
CA GLY A 35 -4.07 19.48 1.00
C GLY A 35 -2.64 19.77 1.46
N LEU A 36 -2.42 20.12 2.73
CA LEU A 36 -1.09 20.46 3.23
C LEU A 36 -0.27 19.23 3.64
N GLY A 37 -0.90 18.19 4.20
CA GLY A 37 -0.22 16.93 4.53
C GLY A 37 0.75 16.97 5.71
N TYR A 38 0.66 17.99 6.56
CA TYR A 38 1.44 18.12 7.79
C TYR A 38 0.66 18.84 8.91
N GLY A 39 1.15 18.66 10.15
CA GLY A 39 0.59 19.28 11.35
C GLY A 39 -0.81 18.75 11.66
N THR A 40 -1.69 19.64 12.10
CA THR A 40 -3.09 19.34 12.43
C THR A 40 -4.08 19.72 11.33
N ASN A 41 -3.58 19.98 10.12
CA ASN A 41 -4.40 20.40 8.99
C ASN A 41 -5.19 19.23 8.42
N VAL A 42 -6.51 19.40 8.26
CA VAL A 42 -7.36 18.41 7.60
C VAL A 42 -6.81 18.12 6.20
N THR A 43 -6.51 16.86 5.90
CA THR A 43 -5.86 16.47 4.65
C THR A 43 -6.40 15.13 4.16
N GLY A 44 -6.79 15.05 2.88
CA GLY A 44 -7.01 13.79 2.17
C GLY A 44 -5.78 13.42 1.35
N TYR A 45 -5.46 12.13 1.28
CA TYR A 45 -4.33 11.60 0.50
C TYR A 45 -4.79 10.91 -0.78
N GLY A 46 -3.92 10.81 -1.78
CA GLY A 46 -4.27 10.37 -3.15
C GLY A 46 -5.03 9.06 -3.22
N ALA A 47 -4.61 8.07 -2.43
CA ALA A 47 -5.28 6.78 -2.33
C ALA A 47 -6.75 6.90 -1.87
N ASP A 48 -7.07 7.84 -0.97
CA ASP A 48 -8.46 8.06 -0.54
C ASP A 48 -9.36 8.52 -1.69
N ASN A 49 -8.90 9.49 -2.49
CA ASN A 49 -9.64 9.93 -3.66
C ASN A 49 -9.83 8.80 -4.70
N ARG A 50 -8.85 7.90 -4.86
CA ARG A 50 -8.90 6.80 -5.83
C ARG A 50 -9.69 5.58 -5.35
N ILE A 51 -9.66 5.26 -4.06
CA ILE A 51 -10.29 4.05 -3.49
C ILE A 51 -11.67 4.33 -2.92
N TYR A 52 -11.85 5.45 -2.21
CA TYR A 52 -13.13 5.80 -1.60
C TYR A 52 -14.03 6.59 -2.55
N GLY A 53 -13.45 7.53 -3.31
CA GLY A 53 -14.19 8.32 -4.30
C GLY A 53 -15.33 9.14 -3.69
N ASP A 54 -15.14 9.69 -2.49
CA ASP A 54 -16.16 10.42 -1.72
C ASP A 54 -17.43 9.58 -1.44
N GLY A 55 -17.27 8.26 -1.31
CA GLY A 55 -18.38 7.31 -1.12
C GLY A 55 -19.14 6.99 -2.40
N VAL A 56 -18.71 7.50 -3.55
CA VAL A 56 -19.36 7.28 -4.85
C VAL A 56 -18.52 6.32 -5.69
N THR A 57 -19.04 5.10 -5.88
CA THR A 57 -18.33 4.00 -6.55
C THR A 57 -17.95 4.28 -7.99
N THR A 58 -18.70 5.14 -8.72
CA THR A 58 -18.39 5.49 -10.12
C THR A 58 -17.13 6.33 -10.28
N TYR A 59 -16.59 6.89 -9.20
CA TYR A 59 -15.37 7.70 -9.22
C TYR A 59 -14.13 6.96 -8.69
N VAL A 60 -14.30 5.72 -8.25
CA VAL A 60 -13.20 4.86 -7.80
C VAL A 60 -12.34 4.49 -9.01
N SER A 61 -11.04 4.76 -8.92
CA SER A 61 -10.07 4.58 -10.01
C SER A 61 -8.68 4.27 -9.43
N PRO A 62 -8.45 3.02 -8.95
CA PRO A 62 -7.14 2.61 -8.43
C PRO A 62 -6.06 2.73 -9.49
N SER A 63 -4.83 3.02 -9.08
CA SER A 63 -3.70 3.22 -9.98
C SER A 63 -2.41 2.63 -9.42
N LEU A 64 -1.64 1.95 -10.28
CA LEU A 64 -0.28 1.50 -9.98
C LEU A 64 0.77 2.58 -10.29
N ILE A 65 0.34 3.78 -10.70
CA ILE A 65 1.25 4.89 -10.98
C ILE A 65 1.70 5.50 -9.65
N CYS A 66 3.01 5.41 -9.41
CA CYS A 66 3.64 6.10 -8.31
C CYS A 66 3.88 7.58 -8.65
N SER A 67 2.85 8.38 -8.41
CA SER A 67 2.89 9.83 -8.58
C SER A 67 3.88 10.48 -7.61
N ASN A 68 4.42 11.64 -7.99
CA ASN A 68 5.17 12.45 -7.04
C ASN A 68 4.22 13.00 -5.97
N ASP A 69 4.63 12.94 -4.71
CA ASP A 69 4.05 13.76 -3.65
C ASP A 69 4.20 15.27 -3.94
N ASN A 70 3.49 16.09 -3.17
CA ASN A 70 3.49 17.54 -3.27
C ASN A 70 4.85 18.19 -2.90
N ASN A 71 5.88 17.42 -2.57
CA ASN A 71 7.22 17.87 -2.21
C ASN A 71 8.30 17.25 -3.12
N GLY A 72 7.99 17.09 -4.41
CA GLY A 72 8.94 16.62 -5.42
C GLY A 72 9.13 15.10 -5.47
N GLY A 73 8.30 14.32 -4.77
CA GLY A 73 8.20 12.87 -4.90
C GLY A 73 9.12 12.04 -4.01
N LYS A 74 10.10 12.64 -3.33
CA LYS A 74 11.06 11.88 -2.52
C LYS A 74 10.47 11.37 -1.19
N LEU A 75 9.53 12.09 -0.59
CA LEU A 75 8.94 11.65 0.68
C LEU A 75 8.11 10.37 0.53
N SER A 76 7.60 10.13 -0.68
CA SER A 76 6.73 9.02 -0.98
C SER A 76 7.40 7.80 -1.59
N LYS A 77 8.69 7.89 -1.94
CA LYS A 77 9.42 6.86 -2.71
C LYS A 77 10.55 6.25 -1.90
N PHE A 78 10.27 5.14 -1.22
CA PHE A 78 11.20 4.45 -0.33
C PHE A 78 12.05 3.42 -1.07
N THR A 79 13.36 3.48 -0.85
CA THR A 79 14.38 2.62 -1.49
C THR A 79 15.55 2.43 -0.54
N VAL A 80 16.40 1.43 -0.79
CA VAL A 80 17.66 1.26 -0.04
C VAL A 80 18.75 2.19 -0.60
N SER A 81 18.95 2.20 -1.92
CA SER A 81 20.12 2.83 -2.54
C SER A 81 19.80 3.82 -3.67
N ASP A 82 18.63 3.73 -4.31
CA ASP A 82 18.23 4.70 -5.34
C ASP A 82 17.86 6.06 -4.70
N THR A 83 18.75 7.05 -4.87
CA THR A 83 18.57 8.44 -4.42
C THR A 83 18.22 9.41 -5.56
N ALA A 84 18.21 8.92 -6.80
CA ALA A 84 17.81 9.68 -7.98
C ALA A 84 16.28 9.75 -8.05
N ASN A 85 15.61 8.61 -7.90
CA ASN A 85 14.16 8.48 -7.96
C ASN A 85 13.52 8.23 -6.60
N GLY A 86 14.27 7.63 -5.67
CA GLY A 86 13.83 7.34 -4.29
C GLY A 86 14.52 8.20 -3.24
N ASN A 87 14.32 7.84 -1.98
CA ASN A 87 14.89 8.52 -0.81
C ASN A 87 16.09 7.80 -0.18
N GLY A 88 16.41 6.56 -0.58
CA GLY A 88 17.55 5.81 -0.05
C GLY A 88 17.49 5.58 1.47
N ASN A 89 16.28 5.55 2.05
CA ASN A 89 16.09 5.57 3.49
C ASN A 89 15.73 4.20 4.10
N LEU A 90 15.57 3.15 3.27
CA LEU A 90 15.31 1.80 3.75
C LEU A 90 16.62 1.08 4.11
N ALA A 91 16.59 0.36 5.23
CA ALA A 91 17.68 -0.55 5.60
C ALA A 91 17.64 -1.87 4.81
N TYR A 92 16.44 -2.32 4.41
CA TYR A 92 16.21 -3.59 3.72
C TYR A 92 15.29 -3.38 2.51
N LYS A 93 15.43 -4.22 1.49
CA LYS A 93 14.64 -4.20 0.24
C LYS A 93 13.24 -4.79 0.45
N ILE A 94 12.50 -4.25 1.41
CA ILE A 94 11.18 -4.74 1.85
C ILE A 94 10.25 -3.53 1.98
N GLY A 95 9.05 -3.65 1.44
CA GLY A 95 7.99 -2.67 1.60
C GLY A 95 6.69 -3.28 2.11
N LEU A 96 5.58 -2.59 1.88
CA LEU A 96 4.22 -3.05 2.12
C LEU A 96 3.38 -2.78 0.88
N LEU A 97 2.31 -3.56 0.71
CA LEU A 97 1.34 -3.34 -0.35
C LEU A 97 0.65 -1.98 -0.20
N MET A 98 0.28 -1.39 -1.32
CA MET A 98 -0.54 -0.18 -1.41
C MET A 98 -2.03 -0.50 -1.48
N ALA A 99 -2.88 0.40 -1.01
CA ALA A 99 -4.34 0.27 -1.11
C ALA A 99 -4.80 -0.01 -2.55
N ASP A 100 -4.17 0.61 -3.55
CA ASP A 100 -4.43 0.35 -4.96
C ASP A 100 -4.10 -1.10 -5.37
N GLU A 101 -2.95 -1.64 -4.94
CA GLU A 101 -2.59 -3.04 -5.21
C GLU A 101 -3.57 -4.02 -4.54
N ILE A 102 -4.01 -3.68 -3.33
CA ILE A 102 -5.03 -4.44 -2.59
C ILE A 102 -6.37 -4.40 -3.35
N ALA A 103 -6.74 -3.24 -3.89
CA ALA A 103 -7.94 -3.10 -4.73
C ALA A 103 -7.81 -3.92 -6.03
N PHE A 104 -6.65 -3.90 -6.70
CA PHE A 104 -6.40 -4.73 -7.88
C PHE A 104 -6.43 -6.23 -7.58
N ALA A 105 -6.09 -6.65 -6.36
CA ALA A 105 -6.26 -8.03 -5.93
C ALA A 105 -7.73 -8.44 -5.76
N GLY A 106 -8.67 -7.49 -5.82
CA GLY A 106 -10.12 -7.74 -5.79
C GLY A 106 -10.81 -7.28 -4.50
N TYR A 107 -10.11 -6.61 -3.59
CA TYR A 107 -10.76 -5.93 -2.48
C TYR A 107 -11.47 -4.68 -2.97
N ALA A 108 -12.48 -4.25 -2.22
CA ALA A 108 -13.13 -2.96 -2.44
C ALA A 108 -13.48 -2.32 -1.09
N ASN A 109 -13.53 -0.99 -1.08
CA ASN A 109 -13.87 -0.27 0.13
C ASN A 109 -15.27 -0.68 0.63
N SER A 110 -15.37 -0.95 1.94
CA SER A 110 -16.63 -1.35 2.60
C SER A 110 -17.34 -2.55 1.96
N SER A 111 -16.62 -3.38 1.21
CA SER A 111 -17.14 -4.58 0.54
C SER A 111 -16.35 -5.81 0.97
N TYR A 112 -17.04 -6.93 1.14
CA TYR A 112 -16.40 -8.18 1.55
C TYR A 112 -15.99 -9.00 0.34
N ASN A 113 -14.71 -9.39 0.30
CA ASN A 113 -14.19 -10.37 -0.64
C ASN A 113 -13.18 -11.28 0.06
N SER A 114 -13.64 -12.43 0.55
CA SER A 114 -12.80 -13.42 1.23
C SER A 114 -12.16 -14.46 0.30
N VAL A 115 -12.31 -14.34 -1.02
CA VAL A 115 -11.89 -15.37 -2.00
C VAL A 115 -10.75 -14.92 -2.93
N ASN A 116 -10.09 -13.81 -2.61
CA ASN A 116 -8.92 -13.35 -3.36
C ASN A 116 -7.61 -13.97 -2.85
N TYR A 117 -6.57 -13.95 -3.68
CA TYR A 117 -5.29 -14.61 -3.37
C TYR A 117 -4.56 -14.03 -2.14
N LEU A 118 -4.79 -12.77 -1.77
CA LEU A 118 -4.19 -12.20 -0.56
C LEU A 118 -4.84 -12.77 0.71
N GLN A 119 -6.02 -13.38 0.63
CA GLN A 119 -6.69 -13.99 1.78
C GLN A 119 -6.20 -15.39 2.12
N GLU A 120 -5.55 -16.11 1.21
CA GLU A 120 -5.26 -17.54 1.38
C GLU A 120 -4.45 -17.87 2.64
N ASN A 121 -3.53 -16.98 3.04
CA ASN A 121 -2.64 -17.18 4.20
C ASN A 121 -2.73 -16.08 5.28
N ALA A 122 -3.73 -15.18 5.21
CA ALA A 122 -3.87 -14.05 6.13
C ALA A 122 -5.33 -13.77 6.52
N THR A 123 -6.06 -14.82 6.91
CA THR A 123 -7.50 -14.75 7.22
C THR A 123 -7.85 -14.26 8.62
N GLY A 124 -6.89 -14.24 9.55
CA GLY A 124 -7.17 -14.03 10.97
C GLY A 124 -7.15 -12.58 11.45
N ALA A 125 -6.47 -11.68 10.75
CA ALA A 125 -6.29 -10.29 11.16
C ALA A 125 -6.22 -9.35 9.96
N SER A 126 -6.68 -8.12 10.14
CA SER A 126 -6.40 -7.03 9.21
C SER A 126 -4.93 -6.60 9.33
N TRP A 127 -4.43 -6.02 8.25
CA TRP A 127 -3.05 -5.57 8.16
C TRP A 127 -2.98 -4.22 7.46
N TRP A 128 -2.04 -3.38 7.91
CA TRP A 128 -1.82 -2.05 7.34
C TRP A 128 -1.21 -2.15 5.95
N SER A 129 -1.73 -1.33 5.03
CA SER A 129 -1.07 -1.00 3.77
C SER A 129 -0.08 0.15 3.98
N LEU A 130 0.73 0.46 2.96
CA LEU A 130 1.60 1.63 2.97
C LEU A 130 0.83 2.94 2.68
N SER A 131 -0.44 2.86 2.24
CA SER A 131 -1.21 4.03 1.81
C SER A 131 -1.88 4.77 2.97
N PRO A 132 -1.62 6.08 3.14
CA PRO A 132 -2.41 6.91 4.04
C PRO A 132 -3.82 7.14 3.45
N ASN A 133 -4.81 7.35 4.31
CA ASN A 133 -6.15 7.73 3.91
C ASN A 133 -6.38 9.24 4.10
N SER A 134 -6.39 9.70 5.36
CA SER A 134 -6.66 11.10 5.68
C SER A 134 -6.14 11.48 7.07
N PHE A 135 -6.07 12.77 7.34
CA PHE A 135 -5.98 13.34 8.68
C PHE A 135 -7.17 14.26 8.89
N ASN A 136 -8.00 14.00 9.91
CA ASN A 136 -9.17 14.83 10.21
C ASN A 136 -9.56 14.73 11.69
N TYR A 137 -10.08 15.82 12.26
CA TYR A 137 -10.53 15.91 13.66
C TYR A 137 -9.52 15.42 14.71
N GLY A 138 -8.22 15.54 14.42
CA GLY A 138 -7.14 15.08 15.31
C GLY A 138 -6.76 13.60 15.15
N TYR A 139 -7.39 12.87 14.22
CA TYR A 139 -7.12 11.46 13.96
C TYR A 139 -6.38 11.29 12.63
N ALA A 140 -5.43 10.34 12.62
CA ALA A 140 -4.76 9.89 11.41
C ALA A 140 -5.33 8.54 10.97
N TYR A 141 -5.68 8.44 9.70
CA TYR A 141 -6.27 7.24 9.10
C TYR A 141 -5.31 6.64 8.07
N GLY A 142 -5.16 5.32 8.13
CA GLY A 142 -4.45 4.52 7.13
C GLY A 142 -5.39 3.55 6.45
N TRP A 143 -5.05 3.10 5.24
CA TRP A 143 -5.77 2.01 4.59
C TRP A 143 -5.28 0.66 5.13
N CYS A 144 -6.20 -0.23 5.47
CA CYS A 144 -5.90 -1.62 5.84
C CYS A 144 -6.68 -2.60 4.97
N GLY A 145 -6.11 -3.79 4.78
CA GLY A 145 -6.72 -4.91 4.07
C GLY A 145 -6.83 -6.16 4.94
N GLY A 146 -7.63 -7.13 4.51
CA GLY A 146 -7.66 -8.48 5.08
C GLY A 146 -8.77 -8.74 6.11
N GLY A 147 -8.42 -9.45 7.18
CA GLY A 147 -9.37 -9.96 8.18
C GLY A 147 -10.22 -11.12 7.65
N SER A 148 -11.11 -11.66 8.48
CA SER A 148 -11.93 -12.84 8.09
C SER A 148 -12.88 -12.57 6.92
N LEU A 149 -13.24 -11.32 6.69
CA LEU A 149 -14.18 -10.90 5.66
C LEU A 149 -13.51 -10.40 4.38
N GLY A 150 -12.20 -10.17 4.40
CA GLY A 150 -11.45 -9.65 3.25
C GLY A 150 -11.96 -8.28 2.82
N VAL A 151 -11.77 -7.28 3.68
CA VAL A 151 -12.23 -5.91 3.45
C VAL A 151 -11.04 -4.97 3.29
N LEU A 152 -11.18 -3.98 2.39
CA LEU A 152 -10.32 -2.80 2.34
C LEU A 152 -11.08 -1.67 3.02
N SER A 153 -10.48 -1.03 4.02
CA SER A 153 -11.14 0.05 4.77
C SER A 153 -10.12 1.00 5.40
N PRO A 154 -10.49 2.28 5.61
CA PRO A 154 -9.65 3.18 6.38
C PRO A 154 -9.89 2.96 7.89
N HIS A 155 -8.81 3.05 8.67
CA HIS A 155 -8.84 2.82 10.12
C HIS A 155 -7.92 3.79 10.85
N GLY A 156 -8.24 4.07 12.12
CA GLY A 156 -7.50 4.99 12.97
C GLY A 156 -6.19 4.36 13.42
N VAL A 157 -5.06 4.98 13.06
CA VAL A 157 -3.72 4.41 13.29
C VAL A 157 -3.40 4.28 14.80
N SER A 158 -4.00 5.11 15.65
CA SER A 158 -3.79 5.08 17.11
C SER A 158 -4.72 4.12 17.86
N GLU A 159 -5.77 3.61 17.22
CA GLU A 159 -6.83 2.85 17.88
C GLU A 159 -6.76 1.35 17.57
N ASP A 160 -6.27 1.01 16.37
CA ASP A 160 -6.31 -0.36 15.86
C ASP A 160 -4.96 -1.08 15.90
N TYR A 161 -4.97 -2.31 16.41
CA TYR A 161 -3.82 -3.21 16.42
C TYR A 161 -3.85 -4.13 15.21
N TYR A 162 -3.33 -3.66 14.08
CA TYR A 162 -3.24 -4.45 12.86
C TYR A 162 -1.83 -4.99 12.60
N GLY A 163 -1.78 -6.11 11.88
CA GLY A 163 -0.54 -6.70 11.42
C GLY A 163 0.09 -5.89 10.30
N VAL A 164 1.19 -6.41 9.78
CA VAL A 164 1.82 -5.94 8.55
C VAL A 164 1.94 -7.11 7.59
N ARG A 165 1.82 -6.84 6.29
CA ARG A 165 2.05 -7.82 5.22
C ARG A 165 3.22 -7.34 4.35
N PRO A 166 4.45 -7.80 4.64
CA PRO A 166 5.63 -7.41 3.87
C PRO A 166 5.49 -7.78 2.40
N ALA A 167 5.92 -6.88 1.53
CA ALA A 167 6.08 -7.11 0.11
C ALA A 167 7.57 -7.06 -0.25
N ILE A 168 7.98 -7.96 -1.12
CA ILE A 168 9.33 -8.02 -1.68
C ILE A 168 9.24 -8.12 -3.20
N SER A 169 10.25 -7.57 -3.87
CA SER A 169 10.43 -7.72 -5.30
C SER A 169 11.67 -8.56 -5.55
N LEU A 170 11.59 -9.45 -6.53
CA LEU A 170 12.74 -10.23 -6.98
C LEU A 170 13.50 -9.47 -8.08
N VAL A 171 14.80 -9.74 -8.20
CA VAL A 171 15.58 -9.25 -9.35
C VAL A 171 14.99 -9.76 -10.67
N SER A 172 15.03 -8.93 -11.71
CA SER A 172 14.34 -9.22 -12.97
C SER A 172 14.92 -10.41 -13.75
N ASN A 173 16.16 -10.80 -13.46
CA ASN A 173 16.87 -11.93 -14.07
C ASN A 173 16.89 -13.18 -13.17
N ILE A 174 16.03 -13.23 -12.15
CA ILE A 174 15.92 -14.40 -11.27
C ILE A 174 15.52 -15.65 -12.07
N GLU A 175 16.16 -16.79 -11.80
CA GLU A 175 15.79 -18.06 -12.42
C GLU A 175 14.66 -18.71 -11.61
N ILE A 176 13.52 -18.98 -12.25
CA ILE A 176 12.45 -19.83 -11.70
C ILE A 176 12.75 -21.26 -12.12
N SER A 177 13.08 -22.10 -11.14
CA SER A 177 13.50 -23.48 -11.37
C SER A 177 12.40 -24.52 -11.16
N GLY A 178 11.22 -24.09 -10.70
CA GLY A 178 10.07 -24.94 -10.42
C GLY A 178 8.94 -24.16 -9.74
N GLY A 179 7.85 -24.88 -9.46
CA GLY A 179 6.61 -24.32 -8.94
C GLY A 179 5.77 -23.63 -10.01
N THR A 180 4.46 -23.55 -9.78
CA THR A 180 3.49 -22.90 -10.67
C THR A 180 3.12 -21.49 -10.23
N GLY A 181 3.49 -21.12 -9.00
CA GLY A 181 3.23 -19.80 -8.42
C GLY A 181 1.91 -19.70 -7.65
N THR A 182 1.23 -20.81 -7.40
CA THR A 182 0.07 -20.85 -6.48
C THR A 182 0.53 -20.92 -5.03
N SER A 183 -0.38 -20.76 -4.08
CA SER A 183 -0.02 -20.91 -2.65
C SER A 183 0.33 -22.34 -2.28
N GLU A 184 -0.26 -23.34 -2.94
CA GLU A 184 0.08 -24.75 -2.73
C GLU A 184 1.34 -25.18 -3.49
N ASP A 185 1.74 -24.44 -4.52
CA ASP A 185 2.94 -24.71 -5.32
C ASP A 185 3.73 -23.42 -5.68
N PRO A 186 4.36 -22.77 -4.68
CA PRO A 186 5.05 -21.49 -4.88
C PRO A 186 6.29 -21.61 -5.79
N TYR A 187 6.67 -20.51 -6.43
CA TYR A 187 7.88 -20.48 -7.27
C TYR A 187 9.15 -20.80 -6.47
N ILE A 188 10.01 -21.64 -7.06
CA ILE A 188 11.33 -21.97 -6.53
C ILE A 188 12.39 -21.11 -7.23
N VAL A 189 12.93 -20.13 -6.49
CA VAL A 189 13.83 -19.10 -7.03
C VAL A 189 15.31 -19.40 -6.74
N LYS A 190 16.15 -19.33 -7.79
CA LYS A 190 17.60 -19.52 -7.71
C LYS A 190 18.36 -18.21 -7.78
#